data_AF-A0A3D3L9V6-F1
#
_entry.id   AF-A0A3D3L9V6-F1
#
_cell.length_a   1.000
_cell.length_b   1.000
_cell.length_c   1.000
_cell.angle_alpha   90.00
_cell.angle_beta   90.00
_cell.angle_gamma   90.00
#
_symmetry.space_group_name_H-M   'P 1'
#
loop_
_entity.id
_entity.type
_entity.pdbx_description
1 polymer ?
#
loop_
_entity_poly.entity_id
_entity_poly.type
_entity_poly.pdbx_seq_one_letter_code
_entity_poly.pdbx_strand_id
1 'polypeptide(L)'
;MHAEASSQPLDSAKLTDLVRLAGRRFPLVRLSEHELPGMTGRHTLCWSLQGLEIIFGLSPMSDLHYWRTLAGFCAGRQADLADLAEKEDRAAPKVKWVIFNSAHDDAAWQTLAQSGEIPAPLRDSVDLVWLEPGEIAALYAMQRIIKEAESGVLQAEPAQVMSVLARELDFFWKRVTRSHD
;
A
#
# COMPACT_ATOMS: atom_id res chain seq x y z
N MET A 1 26.84 -12.61 -4.65
CA MET A 1 26.11 -12.70 -3.36
C MET A 1 24.70 -12.17 -3.59
N HIS A 2 23.73 -13.05 -3.86
CA HIS A 2 22.34 -12.70 -4.19
C HIS A 2 21.34 -13.67 -3.51
N ALA A 3 21.62 -14.09 -2.27
CA ALA A 3 20.84 -15.14 -1.60
C ALA A 3 20.18 -14.72 -0.27
N GLU A 4 20.54 -13.56 0.31
CA GLU A 4 19.98 -13.15 1.62
C GLU A 4 18.69 -12.33 1.50
N ALA A 5 18.40 -11.73 0.34
CA ALA A 5 17.20 -10.92 0.13
C ALA A 5 15.92 -11.75 -0.13
N SER A 6 16.05 -13.06 -0.37
CA SER A 6 14.93 -13.95 -0.72
C SER A 6 14.24 -14.63 0.47
N SER A 7 14.72 -14.40 1.71
CA SER A 7 14.30 -15.19 2.87
C SER A 7 13.73 -14.37 4.03
N GLN A 8 13.54 -13.06 3.86
CA GLN A 8 13.01 -12.20 4.93
C GLN A 8 11.54 -11.86 4.66
N PRO A 9 10.70 -11.77 5.71
CA PRO A 9 9.37 -11.21 5.62
C PRO A 9 9.40 -9.83 4.94
N LEU A 10 8.29 -9.46 4.30
CA LEU A 10 8.14 -8.10 3.77
C LEU A 10 8.35 -7.06 4.86
N ASP A 11 9.29 -6.14 4.62
CA ASP A 11 9.56 -5.00 5.47
C ASP A 11 8.47 -3.93 5.28
N SER A 12 7.52 -3.90 6.22
CA SER A 12 6.38 -2.98 6.18
C SER A 12 6.80 -1.51 6.22
N ALA A 13 7.92 -1.17 6.87
CA ALA A 13 8.42 0.21 6.91
C ALA A 13 8.94 0.64 5.53
N LYS A 14 9.67 -0.24 4.83
CA LYS A 14 10.13 0.04 3.47
C LYS A 14 8.97 0.16 2.49
N LEU A 15 7.98 -0.71 2.59
CA LEU A 15 6.76 -0.63 1.78
C LEU A 15 5.99 0.66 2.05
N THR A 16 5.86 1.07 3.31
CA THR A 16 5.21 2.34 3.69
C THR A 16 5.90 3.54 3.04
N ASP A 17 7.23 3.61 3.13
CA ASP A 17 8.00 4.70 2.52
C ASP A 17 7.82 4.73 0.99
N LEU A 18 7.81 3.56 0.33
CA LEU A 18 7.61 3.46 -1.11
C LEU A 18 6.20 3.90 -1.53
N VAL A 19 5.16 3.44 -0.84
CA VAL A 19 3.78 3.85 -1.08
C VAL A 19 3.61 5.35 -0.81
N ARG A 20 4.18 5.88 0.25
CA ARG A 20 4.14 7.32 0.52
C ARG A 20 4.83 8.12 -0.58
N LEU A 21 6.02 7.68 -0.99
CA LEU A 21 6.78 8.34 -2.04
C LEU A 21 6.01 8.34 -3.36
N ALA A 22 5.43 7.21 -3.74
CA ALA A 22 4.65 7.11 -4.96
C ALA A 22 3.39 7.98 -4.90
N GLY A 23 2.63 7.94 -3.80
CA GLY A 23 1.45 8.78 -3.64
C GLY A 23 1.74 10.28 -3.79
N ARG A 24 2.95 10.74 -3.43
CA ARG A 24 3.38 12.14 -3.62
C ARG A 24 3.79 12.48 -5.07
N ARG A 25 4.06 11.48 -5.90
CA ARG A 25 4.68 11.65 -7.22
C ARG A 25 3.74 11.32 -8.37
N PHE A 26 2.77 10.44 -8.18
CA PHE A 26 1.78 10.11 -9.21
C PHE A 26 0.84 11.29 -9.43
N PRO A 27 0.81 11.92 -10.63
CA PRO A 27 0.04 13.14 -10.86
C PRO A 27 -1.47 12.98 -10.64
N LEU A 28 -1.98 11.76 -10.78
CA LEU A 28 -3.40 11.43 -10.63
C LEU A 28 -3.78 10.95 -9.22
N VAL A 29 -2.79 10.79 -8.34
CA VAL A 29 -3.02 10.33 -6.95
C VAL A 29 -3.12 11.54 -6.04
N ARG A 30 -4.17 11.58 -5.23
CA ARG A 30 -4.20 12.40 -4.02
C ARG A 30 -3.86 11.51 -2.83
N LEU A 31 -2.67 11.69 -2.27
CA LEU A 31 -2.23 11.01 -1.06
C LEU A 31 -2.82 11.68 0.18
N SER A 32 -3.41 10.89 1.07
CA SER A 32 -3.74 11.26 2.44
C SER A 32 -3.22 10.23 3.43
N GLU A 33 -2.98 10.66 4.67
CA GLU A 33 -2.62 9.79 5.79
C GLU A 33 -3.72 9.93 6.85
N HIS A 34 -4.23 8.80 7.32
CA HIS A 34 -5.31 8.78 8.31
C HIS A 34 -4.85 8.02 9.54
N GLU A 35 -4.95 8.65 10.70
CA GLU A 35 -4.69 8.01 11.98
C GLU A 35 -5.76 6.94 12.24
N LEU A 36 -5.33 5.75 12.66
CA LEU A 36 -6.24 4.66 12.94
C LEU A 36 -6.88 4.84 14.33
N PRO A 37 -8.22 4.70 14.45
CA PRO A 37 -8.91 4.91 15.72
C PRO A 37 -8.35 4.06 16.85
N GLY A 38 -8.02 4.70 17.98
CA GLY A 38 -7.47 4.02 19.15
C GLY A 38 -6.01 3.57 19.01
N MET A 39 -5.32 3.94 17.93
CA MET A 39 -3.92 3.59 17.67
C MET A 39 -3.07 4.85 17.50
N THR A 40 -2.78 5.54 18.61
CA THR A 40 -2.08 6.84 18.58
C THR A 40 -0.78 6.78 17.78
N GLY A 41 -0.65 7.67 16.79
CA GLY A 41 0.52 7.79 15.93
C GLY A 41 0.63 6.73 14.83
N ARG A 42 -0.29 5.75 14.77
CA ARG A 42 -0.34 4.77 13.68
C ARG A 42 -1.32 5.21 12.61
N HIS A 43 -0.83 5.22 11.39
CA HIS A 43 -1.56 5.73 10.24
C HIS A 43 -1.71 4.66 9.17
N THR A 44 -2.79 4.75 8.40
CA THR A 44 -2.88 4.13 7.08
C THR A 44 -2.66 5.20 6.01
N LEU A 45 -2.12 4.78 4.87
CA LEU A 45 -2.01 5.62 3.68
C LEU A 45 -3.23 5.37 2.80
N CYS A 46 -3.81 6.44 2.26
CA CYS A 46 -4.90 6.38 1.30
C CYS A 46 -4.48 7.09 0.01
N TRP A 47 -4.74 6.45 -1.13
CA TRP A 47 -4.64 7.08 -2.44
C TRP A 47 -6.02 7.24 -3.03
N SER A 48 -6.41 8.48 -3.27
CA SER A 48 -7.62 8.78 -4.04
C SER A 48 -7.27 9.03 -5.50
N LEU A 49 -7.95 8.31 -6.39
CA LEU A 49 -7.93 8.44 -7.84
C LEU A 49 -9.37 8.72 -8.32
N GLN A 50 -9.56 9.01 -9.61
CA GLN A 50 -10.91 9.14 -10.18
C GLN A 50 -11.70 7.83 -10.02
N GLY A 51 -12.71 7.83 -9.15
CA GLY A 51 -13.62 6.69 -8.94
C GLY A 51 -13.04 5.53 -8.12
N LEU A 52 -11.84 5.67 -7.55
CA LEU A 52 -11.20 4.65 -6.72
C LEU A 52 -10.50 5.30 -5.52
N GLU A 53 -10.72 4.75 -4.33
CA GLU A 53 -9.93 5.04 -3.15
C GLU A 53 -9.22 3.76 -2.70
N ILE A 54 -7.88 3.81 -2.67
CA ILE A 54 -7.04 2.69 -2.26
C ILE A 54 -6.56 2.93 -0.84
N ILE A 55 -6.83 2.00 0.06
CA ILE A 55 -6.37 2.00 1.44
C ILE A 55 -5.30 0.91 1.59
N PHE A 56 -4.14 1.25 2.16
CA PHE A 56 -3.01 0.31 2.25
C PHE A 56 -2.92 -0.35 3.62
N GLY A 57 -2.85 -1.68 3.64
CA GLY A 57 -2.43 -2.47 4.79
C GLY A 57 -0.91 -2.56 4.86
N LEU A 58 -0.30 -1.81 5.78
CA LEU A 58 1.15 -1.59 5.86
C LEU A 58 1.73 -1.98 7.23
N SER A 59 1.19 -3.04 7.83
CA SER A 59 1.67 -3.60 9.09
C SER A 59 2.00 -5.09 8.90
N PRO A 60 2.84 -5.69 9.76
CA PRO A 60 3.04 -7.14 9.73
C PRO A 60 1.72 -7.89 9.86
N MET A 61 1.58 -9.02 9.16
CA MET A 61 0.37 -9.87 9.18
C MET A 61 0.01 -10.37 10.58
N SER A 62 0.99 -10.44 11.49
CA SER A 62 0.83 -10.84 12.88
C SER A 62 0.19 -9.76 13.78
N ASP A 63 0.10 -8.50 13.34
CA ASP A 63 -0.51 -7.42 14.11
C ASP A 63 -2.05 -7.43 13.97
N LEU A 64 -2.70 -8.41 14.60
CA LEU A 64 -4.15 -8.59 14.50
C LEU A 64 -4.94 -7.34 14.94
N HIS A 65 -4.42 -6.58 15.91
CA HIS A 65 -5.07 -5.36 16.35
C HIS A 65 -5.09 -4.29 15.25
N TYR A 66 -3.96 -4.09 14.54
CA TYR A 66 -3.91 -3.22 13.38
C TYR A 66 -4.91 -3.64 12.31
N TRP A 67 -4.94 -4.93 11.96
CA TRP A 67 -5.81 -5.43 10.89
C TRP A 67 -7.30 -5.26 11.22
N ARG A 68 -7.69 -5.52 12.47
CA ARG A 68 -9.05 -5.26 12.95
C ARG A 68 -9.43 -3.79 12.85
N THR A 69 -8.55 -2.91 13.31
CA THR A 69 -8.81 -1.46 13.30
C THR A 69 -8.86 -0.93 11.87
N LEU A 70 -7.98 -1.41 10.99
CA LEU A 70 -7.97 -1.05 9.58
C LEU A 70 -9.23 -1.55 8.86
N ALA A 71 -9.70 -2.76 9.18
CA ALA A 71 -10.98 -3.25 8.64
C ALA A 71 -12.16 -2.35 9.04
N GLY A 72 -12.23 -1.94 10.32
CA GLY A 72 -13.22 -0.98 10.79
C GLY A 72 -13.13 0.36 10.07
N PHE A 73 -11.91 0.87 9.87
CA PHE A 73 -11.65 2.09 9.10
C PHE A 73 -12.11 1.96 7.64
N CYS A 74 -11.80 0.87 6.95
CA CYS A 74 -12.23 0.61 5.58
C CYS A 74 -13.76 0.57 5.45
N ALA A 75 -14.45 -0.11 6.37
CA ALA A 75 -15.92 -0.17 6.38
C ALA A 75 -16.55 1.22 6.58
N GLY A 76 -16.05 1.99 7.56
CA GLY A 76 -16.50 3.36 7.79
C GLY A 76 -16.26 4.23 6.56
N ARG A 77 -15.08 4.12 5.94
CA ARG A 77 -14.72 4.89 4.76
C ARG A 77 -15.63 4.57 3.56
N GLN A 78 -15.97 3.30 3.36
CA GLN A 78 -16.90 2.90 2.31
C GLN A 78 -18.30 3.48 2.51
N ALA A 79 -18.80 3.51 3.75
CA ALA A 79 -20.07 4.14 4.09
C ALA A 79 -20.03 5.66 3.87
N ASP A 80 -18.99 6.35 4.37
CA ASP A 80 -18.83 7.80 4.21
C ASP A 80 -18.82 8.22 2.72
N LEU A 81 -18.13 7.45 1.88
CA LEU A 81 -18.05 7.71 0.45
C LEU A 81 -19.37 7.45 -0.27
N ALA A 82 -20.13 6.44 0.15
CA ALA A 82 -21.47 6.18 -0.38
C ALA A 82 -22.44 7.31 -0.02
N ASP A 83 -22.47 7.72 1.25
CA ASP A 83 -23.30 8.82 1.75
C ASP A 83 -22.97 10.14 1.04
N LEU A 84 -21.69 10.43 0.82
CA LEU A 84 -21.25 11.62 0.11
C LEU A 84 -21.68 11.58 -1.36
N ALA A 85 -21.56 10.43 -2.01
CA ALA A 85 -21.93 10.25 -3.40
C ALA A 85 -23.45 10.40 -3.62
N GLU A 86 -24.26 9.88 -2.70
CA GLU A 86 -25.71 10.08 -2.70
C GLU A 86 -26.08 11.56 -2.56
N LYS A 87 -25.46 12.27 -1.62
CA LYS A 87 -25.69 13.72 -1.42
C LYS A 87 -25.29 14.57 -2.61
N GLU A 88 -24.26 14.15 -3.34
CA GLU A 88 -23.71 14.87 -4.49
C GLU A 88 -24.27 14.38 -5.85
N ASP A 89 -25.26 13.48 -5.84
CA ASP A 89 -25.85 12.85 -7.03
C ASP A 89 -24.79 12.32 -8.02
N ARG A 90 -23.80 11.60 -7.50
CA ARG A 90 -22.70 11.02 -8.28
C ARG A 90 -22.46 9.56 -7.94
N ALA A 91 -21.66 8.89 -8.77
CA ALA A 91 -21.20 7.55 -8.45
C ALA A 91 -20.24 7.55 -7.25
N ALA A 92 -20.45 6.61 -6.32
CA ALA A 92 -19.54 6.38 -5.21
C ALA A 92 -18.20 5.81 -5.72
N PRO A 93 -17.05 6.33 -5.25
CA PRO A 93 -15.77 5.71 -5.52
C PRO A 93 -15.75 4.28 -4.97
N LYS A 94 -15.18 3.34 -5.73
CA LYS A 94 -14.90 2.00 -5.20
C LYS A 94 -13.81 2.13 -4.13
N VAL A 95 -13.97 1.42 -3.01
CA VAL A 95 -12.90 1.29 -1.99
C VAL A 95 -12.16 -0.01 -2.26
N LYS A 96 -10.83 0.08 -2.35
CA LYS A 96 -9.94 -1.05 -2.56
C LYS A 96 -8.93 -1.11 -1.43
N TRP A 97 -8.82 -2.25 -0.78
CA TRP A 97 -7.87 -2.47 0.29
C TRP A 97 -6.67 -3.25 -0.24
N VAL A 98 -5.54 -2.57 -0.44
CA VAL A 98 -4.32 -3.20 -0.94
C VAL A 98 -3.51 -3.77 0.22
N ILE A 99 -3.14 -5.04 0.09
CA ILE A 99 -2.26 -5.76 1.01
C ILE A 99 -1.12 -6.38 0.20
N PHE A 100 0.13 -6.13 0.58
CA PHE A 100 1.28 -6.76 -0.07
C PHE A 100 1.54 -8.13 0.53
N ASN A 101 1.80 -9.11 -0.32
CA ASN A 101 2.13 -10.47 0.10
C ASN A 101 3.31 -11.03 -0.70
N SER A 102 3.95 -12.03 -0.14
CA SER A 102 5.07 -12.74 -0.76
C SER A 102 4.94 -14.24 -0.45
N ALA A 103 5.75 -15.07 -1.12
CA ALA A 103 5.83 -16.50 -0.81
C ALA A 103 6.15 -16.77 0.67
N HIS A 104 6.90 -15.87 1.33
CA HIS A 104 7.25 -16.01 2.73
C HIS A 104 6.09 -15.63 3.67
N ASP A 105 5.28 -14.64 3.28
CA ASP A 105 4.21 -14.10 4.11
C ASP A 105 2.86 -14.81 3.91
N ASP A 106 2.74 -15.68 2.90
CA ASP A 106 1.48 -16.33 2.55
C ASP A 106 0.85 -17.12 3.71
N ALA A 107 1.64 -17.87 4.47
CA ALA A 107 1.14 -18.59 5.65
C ALA A 107 0.57 -17.64 6.73
N ALA A 108 1.20 -16.48 6.91
CA ALA A 108 0.73 -15.46 7.85
C ALA A 108 -0.53 -14.77 7.33
N TRP A 109 -0.60 -14.51 6.02
CA TRP A 109 -1.81 -14.04 5.36
C TRP A 109 -2.99 -15.02 5.53
N GLN A 110 -2.79 -16.32 5.29
CA GLN A 110 -3.84 -17.33 5.48
C GLN A 110 -4.37 -17.34 6.92
N THR A 111 -3.47 -17.19 7.89
CA THR A 111 -3.84 -17.10 9.31
C THR A 111 -4.69 -15.86 9.58
N LEU A 112 -4.31 -14.70 9.05
CA LEU A 112 -5.08 -13.46 9.19
C LEU A 112 -6.44 -13.54 8.48
N ALA A 113 -6.50 -14.09 7.27
CA ALA A 113 -7.75 -14.24 6.52
C ALA A 113 -8.76 -15.14 7.26
N GLN A 114 -8.26 -16.13 8.02
CA GLN A 114 -9.06 -17.07 8.81
C GLN A 114 -9.35 -16.59 10.24
N SER A 115 -8.64 -15.58 10.76
CA SER A 115 -8.77 -15.12 12.15
C SER A 115 -10.11 -14.42 12.43
N GLY A 116 -10.82 -13.98 11.39
CA GLY A 116 -12.05 -13.21 11.51
C GLY A 116 -11.84 -11.70 11.67
N GLU A 117 -10.59 -11.23 11.73
CA GLU A 117 -10.27 -9.80 11.85
C GLU A 117 -10.58 -9.00 10.58
N ILE A 118 -10.67 -9.68 9.43
CA ILE A 118 -11.19 -9.14 8.17
C ILE A 118 -12.62 -9.67 7.97
N PRO A 119 -13.65 -8.84 8.23
CA PRO A 119 -15.05 -9.20 8.06
C PRO A 119 -15.34 -9.63 6.62
N ALA A 120 -16.23 -10.62 6.45
CA ALA A 120 -16.59 -11.16 5.13
C ALA A 120 -16.99 -10.09 4.10
N PRO A 121 -17.77 -9.04 4.43
CA PRO A 121 -18.17 -8.01 3.46
C PRO A 121 -17.01 -7.20 2.88
N LEU A 122 -15.87 -7.14 3.58
CA LEU A 122 -14.69 -6.39 3.11
C LEU A 122 -13.74 -7.24 2.27
N ARG A 123 -13.91 -8.57 2.26
CA ARG A 123 -12.98 -9.48 1.57
C ARG A 123 -12.96 -9.25 0.07
N ASP A 124 -14.11 -8.92 -0.53
CA ASP A 124 -14.22 -8.61 -1.96
C ASP A 124 -13.49 -7.30 -2.33
N SER A 125 -13.28 -6.43 -1.35
CA SER A 125 -12.52 -5.19 -1.51
C SER A 125 -11.02 -5.40 -1.31
N VAL A 126 -10.57 -6.55 -0.79
CA VAL A 126 -9.15 -6.84 -0.57
C VAL A 126 -8.48 -7.20 -1.89
N ASP A 127 -7.43 -6.45 -2.23
CA ASP A 127 -6.52 -6.75 -3.32
C ASP A 127 -5.16 -7.17 -2.78
N LEU A 128 -4.85 -8.45 -2.97
CA LEU A 128 -3.57 -9.01 -2.54
C LEU A 128 -2.54 -8.83 -3.66
N VAL A 129 -1.63 -7.88 -3.46
CA VAL A 129 -0.54 -7.61 -4.40
C VAL A 129 0.61 -8.56 -4.08
N TRP A 130 0.71 -9.63 -4.87
CA TRP A 130 1.81 -10.58 -4.79
C TRP A 130 3.11 -9.96 -5.32
N LEU A 131 4.19 -10.09 -4.54
CA LEU A 131 5.52 -9.62 -4.86
C LEU A 131 6.49 -10.79 -4.92
N GLU A 132 7.11 -10.94 -6.08
CA GLU A 132 8.16 -11.93 -6.29
C GLU A 132 9.48 -11.48 -5.62
N PRO A 133 10.37 -12.40 -5.22
CA PRO A 133 11.64 -12.05 -4.57
C PRO A 133 12.49 -11.04 -5.36
N GLY A 134 12.47 -11.14 -6.70
CA GLY A 134 13.15 -10.18 -7.57
C GLY A 134 12.52 -8.79 -7.54
N GLU A 135 11.18 -8.71 -7.46
CA GLU A 135 10.46 -7.44 -7.34
C GLU A 135 10.72 -6.78 -5.99
N ILE A 136 10.73 -7.56 -4.90
CA ILE A 136 11.05 -7.09 -3.54
C ILE A 136 12.48 -6.53 -3.51
N ALA A 137 13.45 -7.27 -4.04
CA ALA A 137 14.84 -6.83 -4.09
C ALA A 137 14.99 -5.53 -4.90
N ALA A 138 14.32 -5.43 -6.05
CA ALA A 138 14.31 -4.23 -6.87
C ALA A 138 13.69 -3.04 -6.11
N LEU A 139 12.51 -3.23 -5.49
CA LEU A 139 11.83 -2.20 -4.70
C LEU A 139 12.73 -1.65 -3.57
N TYR A 140 13.41 -2.52 -2.83
CA TYR A 140 14.28 -2.10 -1.73
C TYR A 140 15.58 -1.46 -2.23
N ALA A 141 16.14 -1.95 -3.33
CA ALA A 141 17.30 -1.31 -3.95
C ALA A 141 16.95 0.11 -4.42
N MET A 142 15.79 0.28 -5.08
CA MET A 142 15.30 1.59 -5.52
C MET A 142 15.08 2.53 -4.34
N GLN A 143 14.40 2.08 -3.29
CA GLN A 143 14.22 2.88 -2.07
C GLN A 143 15.57 3.36 -1.50
N ARG A 144 16.57 2.49 -1.48
CA ARG A 144 17.90 2.81 -0.97
C ARG A 144 18.59 3.87 -1.84
N ILE A 145 18.57 3.70 -3.16
CA ILE A 145 19.16 4.66 -4.11
C ILE A 145 18.49 6.04 -3.97
N ILE A 146 17.17 6.08 -3.79
CA ILE A 146 16.41 7.33 -3.58
C ILE A 146 16.88 8.02 -2.29
N LYS A 147 16.95 7.28 -1.18
CA LYS A 147 17.41 7.82 0.10
C LYS A 147 18.86 8.32 0.03
N GLU A 148 19.75 7.58 -0.64
CA GLU A 148 21.15 7.97 -0.84
C GLU A 148 21.29 9.24 -1.69
N ALA A 149 20.44 9.39 -2.72
CA ALA A 149 20.39 10.61 -3.53
C ALA A 149 19.85 11.80 -2.74
N GLU A 150 18.75 11.62 -1.99
CA GLU A 150 18.17 12.67 -1.13
C GLU A 150 19.13 13.11 -0.02
N SER A 151 19.97 12.20 0.51
CA SER A 151 21.00 12.53 1.50
C SER A 151 22.29 13.12 0.90
N GLY A 152 22.39 13.27 -0.42
CA GLY A 152 23.58 13.78 -1.12
C GLY A 152 24.79 12.83 -1.10
N VAL A 153 24.58 11.55 -0.77
CA VAL A 153 25.64 10.52 -0.78
C VAL A 153 25.94 10.10 -2.23
N LEU A 154 24.89 10.02 -3.05
CA LEU A 154 25.00 9.75 -4.46
C LEU A 154 25.33 11.06 -5.21
N GLN A 155 26.38 11.07 -6.04
CA GLN A 155 26.67 12.20 -6.93
C GLN A 155 25.74 12.20 -8.16
N ALA A 156 24.43 12.24 -7.92
CA ALA A 156 23.44 12.52 -8.96
C ALA A 156 22.31 13.36 -8.38
N GLU A 157 21.72 14.21 -9.23
CA GLU A 157 20.59 15.03 -8.83
C GLU A 157 19.39 14.14 -8.44
N PRO A 158 18.78 14.33 -7.26
CA PRO A 158 17.64 13.52 -6.82
C PRO A 158 16.53 13.46 -7.86
N ALA A 159 16.27 14.55 -8.58
CA ALA A 159 15.28 14.59 -9.66
C ALA A 159 15.59 13.62 -10.82
N GLN A 160 16.87 13.45 -11.18
CA GLN A 160 17.30 12.55 -12.25
C GLN A 160 17.18 11.10 -11.83
N VAL A 161 17.65 10.78 -10.62
CA VAL A 161 17.52 9.44 -10.02
C VAL A 161 16.04 9.04 -9.95
N MET A 162 15.19 9.96 -9.48
CA MET A 162 13.75 9.76 -9.39
C MET A 162 13.10 9.54 -10.76
N SER A 163 13.50 10.27 -11.81
CA SER A 163 12.94 10.08 -13.15
C SER A 163 13.22 8.69 -13.73
N VAL A 164 14.41 8.14 -13.46
CA VAL A 164 14.78 6.80 -13.92
C VAL A 164 14.01 5.74 -13.13
N LEU A 165 14.00 5.88 -11.80
CA LEU A 165 13.36 4.91 -10.91
C LEU A 165 11.83 4.92 -11.02
N ALA A 166 11.20 6.07 -11.31
CA ALA A 166 9.76 6.16 -11.50
C ALA A 166 9.26 5.23 -12.62
N ARG A 167 10.03 5.10 -13.71
CA ARG A 167 9.71 4.19 -14.81
C ARG A 167 9.83 2.73 -14.39
N GLU A 168 10.86 2.42 -13.62
CA GLU A 168 11.06 1.05 -13.10
C GLU A 168 10.01 0.66 -12.07
N LEU A 169 9.36 1.63 -11.41
CA LEU A 169 8.27 1.35 -10.48
C LEU A 169 6.89 1.30 -11.17
N ASP A 170 6.78 1.71 -12.44
CA ASP A 170 5.51 1.77 -13.20
C ASP A 170 4.72 0.45 -13.19
N PHE A 171 5.41 -0.69 -13.27
CA PHE A 171 4.76 -2.01 -13.20
C PHE A 171 4.04 -2.23 -11.86
N PHE A 172 4.65 -1.81 -10.75
CA PHE A 172 4.12 -1.98 -9.40
C PHE A 172 2.90 -1.09 -9.19
N TRP A 173 2.95 0.14 -9.70
CA TRP A 173 1.83 1.08 -9.62
C TRP A 173 0.65 0.67 -10.47
N LYS A 174 0.89 0.18 -11.70
CA LYS A 174 -0.16 -0.39 -12.54
C LYS A 174 -0.86 -1.55 -11.84
N ARG A 175 -0.12 -2.39 -11.11
CA ARG A 175 -0.69 -3.49 -10.33
C ARG A 175 -1.58 -2.98 -9.20
N VAL A 176 -1.10 -2.01 -8.41
CA VAL A 176 -1.84 -1.39 -7.31
C VAL A 176 -3.11 -0.65 -7.80
N THR A 177 -3.02 0.08 -8.90
CA THR A 177 -4.10 0.96 -9.41
C THR A 177 -5.08 0.29 -10.36
N ARG A 178 -4.85 -0.96 -10.74
CA ARG A 178 -5.78 -1.71 -11.59
C ARG A 178 -7.16 -1.80 -10.91
N SER A 179 -8.22 -1.43 -11.63
CA SER A 179 -9.59 -1.68 -11.21
C SER A 179 -9.87 -3.19 -11.28
N HIS A 180 -10.46 -3.73 -10.21
CA HIS A 180 -11.17 -5.00 -10.30
C HIS A 180 -12.48 -4.71 -11.05
N ASP A 181 -12.56 -5.20 -12.29
CA ASP A 181 -13.77 -5.18 -13.12
C ASP A 181 -14.68 -6.35 -12.76
#